data_AF-A0A6B1B5F3-F1
#
_entry.id   AF-A0A6B1B5F3-F1
#
_cell.length_a   1.000
_cell.length_b   1.000
_cell.length_c   1.000
_cell.angle_alpha   90.00
_cell.angle_beta   90.00
_cell.angle_gamma   90.00
#
_symmetry.space_group_name_H-M   'P 1'
#
loop_
_entity.id
_entity.type
_entity.pdbx_description
1 polymer ?
#
loop_
_entity_poly.entity_id
_entity_poly.type
_entity_poly.pdbx_seq_one_letter_code
_entity_poly.pdbx_strand_id
1 'polypeptide(L)'
;MTVTLAVITVGPLLFLLVAYTVEGSGPDGLGDWLAVLVRILGSGIAIAATITAASLAISSLTDRRAFAVIGVVLLLLGSQLVTGVLVEVAEMDARIYAFNLGEMGDALKDRIFGVGQPTLGEDEWSPEQRISELSTLFVIAVNAAWVAAGASVLWWRYRRIEGGR
;
A
#
# COMPACT_ATOMS: atom_id res chain seq x y z
N MET A 1 9.24 -11.57 -19.65
CA MET A 1 9.04 -11.74 -18.20
C MET A 1 7.94 -10.84 -17.63
N THR A 2 7.83 -9.56 -18.04
CA THR A 2 6.81 -8.63 -17.53
C THR A 2 5.36 -9.09 -17.77
N VAL A 3 5.06 -9.61 -18.97
CA VAL A 3 3.72 -10.13 -19.29
C VAL A 3 3.38 -11.35 -18.43
N THR A 4 4.34 -12.25 -18.22
CA THR A 4 4.15 -13.44 -17.36
C THR A 4 3.84 -13.04 -15.93
N LEU A 5 4.58 -12.08 -15.37
CA LEU A 5 4.32 -11.54 -14.03
C LEU A 5 2.94 -10.89 -13.96
N ALA A 6 2.58 -10.06 -14.93
CA ALA A 6 1.27 -9.41 -14.98
C ALA A 6 0.11 -10.43 -15.05
N VAL A 7 0.28 -11.51 -15.81
CA VAL A 7 -0.72 -12.59 -15.89
C VAL A 7 -0.85 -13.32 -14.55
N ILE A 8 0.26 -13.59 -13.85
CA ILE A 8 0.20 -14.32 -12.57
C ILE A 8 -0.35 -13.44 -11.44
N THR A 9 -0.09 -12.13 -11.46
CA THR A 9 -0.57 -11.22 -10.40
C THR A 9 -2.01 -10.77 -10.63
N VAL A 10 -2.37 -10.42 -11.87
CA VAL A 10 -3.70 -9.86 -12.20
C VAL A 10 -4.66 -10.95 -12.66
N GLY A 11 -4.17 -12.03 -13.26
CA GLY A 11 -4.98 -13.13 -13.80
C GLY A 11 -5.94 -13.74 -12.78
N PRO A 12 -5.52 -14.10 -11.56
CA PRO A 12 -6.43 -14.63 -10.54
C PRO A 12 -7.57 -13.66 -10.18
N LEU A 13 -7.27 -12.36 -10.09
CA LEU A 13 -8.27 -11.33 -9.78
C LEU A 13 -9.29 -11.17 -10.91
N LEU A 14 -8.83 -11.15 -12.16
CA LEU A 14 -9.72 -11.08 -13.33
C LEU A 14 -10.55 -12.35 -13.47
N PHE A 15 -9.95 -13.51 -13.21
CA PHE A 15 -10.66 -14.78 -13.19
C PHE A 15 -11.77 -14.79 -12.15
N LEU A 16 -11.50 -14.32 -10.93
CA LEU A 16 -12.51 -14.17 -9.89
C LEU A 16 -13.63 -13.21 -10.29
N LEU A 17 -13.30 -12.05 -10.85
CA LEU A 17 -14.31 -11.09 -11.33
C LEU A 17 -15.24 -11.72 -12.37
N VAL A 18 -14.68 -12.48 -13.32
CA VAL A 18 -15.46 -13.22 -14.32
C VAL A 18 -16.29 -14.32 -13.68
N ALA A 19 -15.71 -15.10 -12.76
CA ALA A 19 -16.39 -16.19 -12.07
C ALA A 19 -17.62 -15.70 -11.30
N TYR A 20 -17.48 -14.64 -10.50
CA TYR A 20 -18.60 -14.02 -9.78
C TYR A 20 -19.67 -13.48 -10.73
N THR A 21 -19.27 -12.89 -11.86
CA THR A 21 -20.22 -12.42 -12.88
C THR A 21 -21.03 -13.57 -13.47
N VAL A 22 -20.40 -14.73 -13.73
CA VAL A 22 -21.07 -15.92 -14.25
C VAL A 22 -21.97 -16.59 -13.20
N GLU A 23 -21.59 -16.54 -11.93
CA GLU A 23 -22.38 -17.06 -10.79
C GLU A 23 -23.59 -16.17 -10.44
N GLY A 24 -23.68 -14.97 -11.02
CA GLY A 24 -24.74 -14.00 -10.72
C GLY A 24 -24.56 -13.27 -9.38
N SER A 25 -23.39 -13.42 -8.76
CA SER A 25 -22.94 -12.77 -7.52
C SER A 25 -21.93 -11.63 -7.78
N GLY A 26 -21.68 -11.32 -9.06
CA GLY A 26 -20.80 -10.25 -9.52
C GLY A 26 -21.50 -8.90 -9.69
N PRO A 27 -20.77 -7.87 -10.16
CA PRO A 27 -21.31 -6.52 -10.32
C PRO A 27 -22.49 -6.44 -11.30
N ASP A 28 -23.47 -5.59 -10.99
CA ASP A 28 -24.69 -5.45 -11.77
C ASP A 28 -24.44 -4.71 -13.09
N GLY A 29 -24.41 -5.49 -14.18
CA GLY A 29 -24.25 -4.97 -15.53
C GLY A 29 -22.82 -4.51 -15.87
N LEU A 30 -22.66 -4.04 -17.11
CA LEU A 30 -21.34 -3.75 -17.69
C LEU A 30 -20.67 -2.52 -17.05
N GLY A 31 -21.47 -1.54 -16.60
CA GLY A 31 -20.96 -0.33 -15.96
C GLY A 31 -20.24 -0.63 -14.64
N ASP A 32 -20.89 -1.38 -13.75
CA ASP A 32 -20.32 -1.73 -12.45
C ASP A 32 -19.15 -2.72 -12.59
N TRP A 33 -19.21 -3.61 -13.59
CA TRP A 33 -18.10 -4.49 -13.94
C TRP A 33 -16.84 -3.69 -14.30
N LEU A 34 -16.96 -2.67 -15.16
CA LEU A 34 -15.85 -1.79 -15.52
C LEU A 34 -15.39 -0.95 -14.33
N ALA A 35 -16.30 -0.49 -13.48
CA ALA A 35 -15.94 0.24 -12.26
C ALA A 35 -15.08 -0.61 -11.32
N VAL A 36 -15.44 -1.89 -11.12
CA VAL A 36 -14.63 -2.83 -10.32
C VAL A 36 -13.27 -3.08 -10.96
N LEU A 37 -13.22 -3.26 -12.28
CA LEU A 37 -11.95 -3.42 -13.00
C LEU A 37 -11.02 -2.21 -12.78
N VAL A 38 -11.56 -0.99 -12.90
CA VAL A 38 -10.79 0.24 -12.65
C VAL A 38 -10.35 0.35 -11.20
N ARG A 39 -11.17 -0.07 -10.22
CA ARG A 39 -10.79 -0.12 -8.80
C ARG A 39 -9.65 -1.10 -8.55
N ILE A 40 -9.69 -2.30 -9.14
CA ILE A 40 -8.62 -3.32 -9.04
C ILE A 40 -7.30 -2.75 -9.58
N LEU A 41 -7.33 -2.18 -10.78
CA LEU A 41 -6.13 -1.62 -11.39
C LEU A 41 -5.63 -0.38 -10.62
N GLY A 42 -6.55 0.48 -10.21
CA GLY A 42 -6.24 1.71 -9.47
C GLY A 42 -5.60 1.45 -8.12
N SER A 43 -6.15 0.51 -7.33
CA SER A 43 -5.57 0.13 -6.04
C SER A 43 -4.21 -0.54 -6.20
N GLY A 44 -4.09 -1.46 -7.17
CA GLY A 44 -2.83 -2.14 -7.47
C GLY A 44 -1.72 -1.16 -7.86
N ILE A 45 -2.03 -0.19 -8.73
CA ILE A 45 -1.08 0.85 -9.14
C ILE A 45 -0.71 1.74 -7.95
N ALA A 46 -1.68 2.14 -7.12
CA ALA A 46 -1.42 3.00 -5.98
C ALA A 46 -0.47 2.34 -4.97
N ILE A 47 -0.75 1.09 -4.57
CA ILE A 47 0.10 0.32 -3.66
C ILE A 47 1.48 0.10 -4.29
N ALA A 48 1.53 -0.31 -5.56
CA ALA A 48 2.78 -0.56 -6.27
C ALA A 48 3.65 0.70 -6.36
N ALA A 49 3.06 1.86 -6.63
CA ALA A 49 3.76 3.14 -6.68
C ALA A 49 4.40 3.49 -5.33
N THR A 50 3.64 3.35 -4.24
CA THR A 50 4.09 3.62 -2.87
C THR A 50 5.25 2.71 -2.47
N ILE A 51 5.11 1.39 -2.63
CA ILE A 51 6.14 0.41 -2.26
C ILE A 51 7.37 0.57 -3.16
N THR A 52 7.17 0.83 -4.45
CA THR A 52 8.27 1.02 -5.40
C THR A 52 9.06 2.27 -5.07
N ALA A 53 8.41 3.40 -4.79
CA ALA A 53 9.08 4.64 -4.43
C ALA A 53 9.94 4.49 -3.18
N ALA A 54 9.40 3.86 -2.13
CA ALA A 54 10.14 3.57 -0.90
C ALA A 54 11.32 2.62 -1.14
N SER A 55 11.11 1.56 -1.93
CA SER A 55 12.15 0.58 -2.23
C SER A 55 13.29 1.18 -3.06
N LEU A 56 12.95 1.99 -4.07
CA LEU A 56 13.93 2.70 -4.89
C LEU A 56 14.72 3.72 -4.05
N ALA A 57 14.07 4.41 -3.12
CA ALA A 57 14.73 5.32 -2.20
C ALA A 57 15.76 4.58 -1.33
N ILE A 58 15.37 3.49 -0.67
CA ILE A 58 16.29 2.69 0.16
C ILE A 58 17.45 2.14 -0.69
N SER A 59 17.14 1.59 -1.86
CA SER A 59 18.16 1.04 -2.77
C SER A 59 19.15 2.12 -3.22
N SER A 60 18.70 3.36 -3.44
CA SER A 60 19.59 4.47 -3.81
C SER A 60 20.56 4.90 -2.71
N LEU A 61 20.28 4.57 -1.44
CA LEU A 61 21.11 4.95 -0.30
C LEU A 61 22.30 4.02 -0.08
N THR A 62 22.32 2.83 -0.68
CA THR A 62 23.39 1.85 -0.47
C THR A 62 23.78 1.12 -1.75
N ASP A 63 25.08 0.99 -1.99
CA ASP A 63 25.61 0.21 -3.12
C ASP A 63 25.57 -1.31 -2.85
N ARG A 64 25.34 -1.71 -1.60
CA ARG A 64 25.31 -3.13 -1.21
C ARG A 64 23.88 -3.65 -1.28
N ARG A 65 23.62 -4.52 -2.28
CA ARG A 65 22.31 -5.17 -2.48
C ARG A 65 21.74 -5.81 -1.22
N ALA A 66 22.58 -6.46 -0.41
CA ALA A 66 22.14 -7.08 0.85
C ALA A 66 21.53 -6.07 1.83
N PHE A 67 22.14 -4.89 1.97
CA PHE A 67 21.62 -3.84 2.86
C PHE A 67 20.37 -3.18 2.31
N ALA A 68 20.25 -3.03 0.99
CA ALA A 68 19.02 -2.53 0.38
C ALA A 68 17.83 -3.45 0.69
N VAL A 69 18.00 -4.76 0.49
CA VAL A 69 16.94 -5.75 0.77
C VAL A 69 16.57 -5.75 2.25
N ILE A 70 17.55 -5.77 3.15
CA ILE A 70 17.29 -5.71 4.59
C ILE A 70 16.55 -4.41 4.94
N GLY A 71 16.95 -3.27 4.37
CA GLY A 71 16.29 -2.00 4.61
C GLY A 71 14.81 -2.01 4.18
N VAL A 72 14.50 -2.57 3.01
CA VAL A 72 13.11 -2.71 2.53
C VAL A 72 12.30 -3.62 3.45
N VAL A 73 12.86 -4.77 3.84
CA VAL A 73 12.19 -5.71 4.75
C VAL A 73 11.95 -5.09 6.13
N LEU A 74 12.94 -4.39 6.69
CA LEU A 74 12.81 -3.68 7.96
C LEU A 74 11.82 -2.52 7.86
N LEU A 75 11.75 -1.82 6.74
CA LEU A 75 10.74 -0.79 6.54
C LEU A 75 9.34 -1.40 6.56
N LEU A 76 9.10 -2.48 5.82
CA LEU A 76 7.76 -3.08 5.72
C LEU A 76 7.35 -3.77 7.02
N LEU A 77 8.14 -4.74 7.49
CA LEU A 77 7.78 -5.54 8.67
C LEU A 77 8.07 -4.79 9.96
N GLY A 78 9.18 -4.06 10.02
CA GLY A 78 9.56 -3.31 11.22
C GLY A 78 8.60 -2.16 11.51
N SER A 79 8.15 -1.42 10.48
CA SER A 79 7.14 -0.37 10.70
C SER A 79 5.82 -0.96 11.20
N GLN A 80 5.42 -2.14 10.74
CA GLN A 80 4.22 -2.81 11.21
C GLN A 80 4.29 -3.16 12.70
N LEU A 81 5.38 -3.79 13.12
CA LEU A 81 5.57 -4.12 14.53
C LEU A 81 5.67 -2.86 15.41
N VAL A 82 6.45 -1.87 14.99
CA VAL A 82 6.67 -0.66 15.78
C VAL A 82 5.37 0.14 15.92
N THR A 83 4.66 0.40 14.82
CA THR A 83 3.41 1.17 14.87
C THR A 83 2.31 0.43 15.63
N GLY A 84 2.21 -0.89 15.49
CA GLY A 84 1.31 -1.72 16.28
C GLY A 84 1.56 -1.58 17.79
N VAL A 85 2.79 -1.82 18.24
CA VAL A 85 3.16 -1.70 19.66
C VAL A 85 2.94 -0.28 20.19
N LEU A 86 3.26 0.75 19.41
CA LEU A 86 3.07 2.14 19.85
C LEU A 86 1.59 2.49 20.03
N VAL A 87 0.71 2.02 19.14
CA VAL A 87 -0.72 2.33 19.23
C VAL A 87 -1.42 1.43 20.25
N GLU A 88 -1.09 0.15 20.30
CA GLU A 88 -1.70 -0.83 21.20
C GLU A 88 -1.22 -0.67 22.64
N VAL A 89 0.09 -0.74 22.86
CA VAL A 89 0.68 -0.86 24.20
C VAL A 89 1.01 0.49 24.80
N ALA A 90 1.49 1.42 23.98
CA ALA A 90 1.79 2.78 24.41
C ALA A 90 0.60 3.74 24.22
N GLU A 91 -0.57 3.23 23.82
CA GLU A 91 -1.82 3.97 23.67
C GLU A 91 -1.69 5.25 22.83
N MET A 92 -0.78 5.24 21.84
CA MET A 92 -0.58 6.39 20.97
C MET A 92 -1.71 6.56 19.94
N ASP A 93 -1.80 7.77 19.38
CA ASP A 93 -2.77 8.11 18.34
C ASP A 93 -2.57 7.23 17.08
N ALA A 94 -3.68 6.79 16.46
CA ALA A 94 -3.68 5.97 15.25
C ALA A 94 -2.96 6.63 14.05
N ARG A 95 -2.76 7.96 14.07
CA ARG A 95 -1.94 8.68 13.08
C ARG A 95 -0.50 8.17 13.01
N ILE A 96 -0.01 7.48 14.04
CA ILE A 96 1.31 6.82 14.02
C ILE A 96 1.39 5.76 12.91
N TYR A 97 0.27 5.16 12.51
CA TYR A 97 0.24 4.26 11.35
C TYR A 97 0.60 4.95 10.03
N ALA A 98 0.70 6.29 9.97
CA ALA A 98 1.25 6.97 8.79
C ALA A 98 2.67 6.53 8.42
N PHE A 99 3.43 6.02 9.40
CA PHE A 99 4.78 5.47 9.18
C PHE A 99 4.78 4.00 8.74
N ASN A 100 3.61 3.37 8.74
CA ASN A 100 3.43 1.99 8.31
C ASN A 100 2.99 1.96 6.85
N LEU A 101 3.95 1.68 5.97
CA LEU A 101 3.73 1.70 4.53
C LEU A 101 2.72 0.65 4.07
N GLY A 102 2.75 -0.54 4.67
CA GLY A 102 1.89 -1.65 4.31
C GLY A 102 0.43 -1.35 4.64
N GLU A 103 0.17 -1.06 5.91
CA GLU A 103 -1.18 -0.80 6.42
C GLU A 103 -1.82 0.44 5.77
N MET A 104 -1.05 1.49 5.48
CA MET A 104 -1.60 2.67 4.77
C MET A 104 -1.93 2.38 3.30
N GLY A 105 -1.19 1.46 2.66
CA GLY A 105 -1.51 0.98 1.32
C GLY A 105 -2.81 0.17 1.31
N ASP A 106 -2.97 -0.72 2.29
CA ASP A 106 -4.19 -1.50 2.46
C ASP A 106 -5.40 -0.62 2.80
N ALA A 107 -5.24 0.35 3.70
CA ALA A 107 -6.29 1.31 4.00
C ALA A 107 -6.73 2.09 2.75
N LEU A 108 -5.81 2.49 1.87
CA LEU A 108 -6.16 3.17 0.62
C LEU A 108 -6.97 2.25 -0.31
N LYS A 109 -6.57 0.98 -0.42
CA LYS A 109 -7.33 -0.04 -1.17
C LYS A 109 -8.75 -0.16 -0.61
N ASP A 110 -8.91 -0.26 0.70
CA ASP A 110 -10.24 -0.39 1.31
C ASP A 110 -11.11 0.83 1.03
N ARG A 111 -10.55 2.05 1.05
CA ARG A 111 -11.27 3.27 0.66
C ARG A 111 -11.66 3.30 -0.82
N ILE A 112 -10.82 2.76 -1.71
CA ILE A 112 -11.12 2.66 -3.15
C ILE A 112 -12.29 1.69 -3.40
N PHE A 113 -12.34 0.58 -2.66
CA PHE A 113 -13.41 -0.39 -2.76
C PHE A 113 -14.64 -0.04 -1.92
N GLY A 114 -14.54 0.94 -1.02
CA GLY A 114 -15.60 1.31 -0.08
C GLY A 114 -15.84 0.24 0.98
N VAL A 115 -14.84 -0.59 1.28
CA VAL A 115 -14.91 -1.59 2.33
C VAL A 115 -14.81 -0.85 3.68
N GLY A 116 -15.86 -0.99 4.49
CA GLY A 116 -15.96 -0.38 5.82
C GLY A 116 -15.17 -1.16 6.88
N GLN A 117 -15.28 -0.69 8.14
CA GLN A 117 -14.63 -1.25 9.32
C GLN A 117 -14.69 -2.79 9.35
N PRO A 118 -13.58 -3.46 9.70
CA PRO A 118 -13.59 -4.89 10.00
C PRO A 118 -14.66 -5.16 11.05
N THR A 119 -15.56 -6.12 10.79
CA THR A 119 -16.54 -6.58 11.78
C THR A 119 -15.86 -7.57 12.73
N LEU A 120 -14.95 -7.08 13.55
CA LEU A 120 -14.43 -7.81 14.70
C LEU A 120 -15.31 -7.54 15.92
N GLY A 121 -15.21 -8.39 16.96
CA GLY A 121 -15.92 -8.14 18.22
C GLY A 121 -15.49 -6.79 18.80
N GLU A 122 -16.41 -6.06 19.46
CA GLU A 122 -16.13 -4.72 20.02
C GLU A 122 -14.93 -4.69 20.99
N ASP A 123 -14.58 -5.84 21.56
CA ASP A 123 -13.47 -6.02 22.51
C ASP A 123 -12.15 -6.52 21.85
N GLU A 124 -12.13 -6.82 20.55
CA GLU A 124 -10.95 -7.34 19.86
C GLU A 124 -10.16 -6.21 19.20
N TRP A 125 -8.95 -5.96 19.73
CA TRP A 125 -8.07 -4.95 19.16
C TRP A 125 -7.53 -5.40 17.78
N SER A 126 -7.62 -4.50 16.79
CA SER A 126 -6.95 -4.66 15.50
C SER A 126 -6.40 -3.35 14.96
N PRO A 127 -5.24 -3.36 14.28
CA PRO A 127 -4.72 -2.20 13.56
C PRO A 127 -5.73 -1.64 12.55
N GLU A 128 -6.38 -2.53 11.80
CA GLU A 128 -7.33 -2.20 10.74
C GLU A 128 -8.50 -1.36 11.26
N GLN A 129 -9.04 -1.69 12.43
CA GLN A 129 -10.11 -0.91 13.07
C GLN A 129 -9.62 0.49 13.45
N ARG A 130 -8.44 0.63 14.06
CA ARG A 130 -7.88 1.94 14.41
C ARG A 130 -7.58 2.79 13.16
N ILE A 131 -7.13 2.16 12.09
CA ILE A 131 -6.83 2.82 10.82
C ILE A 131 -8.10 3.26 10.09
N SER A 132 -9.19 2.48 10.20
CA SER A 132 -10.47 2.82 9.59
C SER A 132 -11.08 4.12 10.17
N GLU A 133 -10.75 4.48 11.41
CA GLU A 133 -11.16 5.74 12.04
C GLU A 133 -10.48 6.96 11.42
N LEU A 134 -9.37 6.78 10.70
CA LEU A 134 -8.66 7.87 10.04
C LEU A 134 -9.48 8.44 8.89
N SER A 135 -9.34 9.74 8.63
CA SER A 135 -10.03 10.37 7.50
C SER A 135 -9.49 9.86 6.16
N THR A 136 -10.35 9.72 5.15
CA THR A 136 -9.94 9.29 3.80
C THR A 136 -8.88 10.21 3.21
N LEU A 137 -9.00 11.52 3.45
CA LEU A 137 -8.04 12.51 2.98
C LEU A 137 -6.65 12.29 3.60
N PHE A 138 -6.59 11.93 4.88
CA PHE A 138 -5.33 11.62 5.55
C PHE A 138 -4.64 10.40 4.92
N VAL A 139 -5.39 9.31 4.68
CA VAL A 139 -4.85 8.10 4.05
C VAL A 139 -4.30 8.39 2.64
N ILE A 140 -5.03 9.18 1.85
CA ILE A 140 -4.57 9.62 0.52
C ILE A 140 -3.30 10.47 0.65
N ALA A 141 -3.29 11.44 1.55
CA ALA A 141 -2.15 12.34 1.75
C ALA A 141 -0.89 11.59 2.19
N VAL A 142 -1.02 10.59 3.07
CA VAL A 142 0.09 9.77 3.54
C VAL A 142 0.68 8.93 2.40
N ASN A 143 -0.15 8.26 1.59
CA ASN A 143 0.33 7.50 0.43
C ASN A 143 1.04 8.41 -0.59
N ALA A 144 0.46 9.58 -0.89
CA ALA A 144 1.08 10.56 -1.77
C ALA A 144 2.40 11.09 -1.20
N ALA A 145 2.47 11.32 0.12
CA ALA A 145 3.67 11.75 0.81
C ALA A 145 4.78 10.71 0.74
N TRP A 146 4.46 9.41 0.87
CA TRP A 146 5.44 8.34 0.72
C TRP A 146 6.02 8.25 -0.69
N VAL A 147 5.18 8.38 -1.72
CA VAL A 147 5.63 8.45 -3.11
C VAL A 147 6.54 9.67 -3.31
N ALA A 148 6.11 10.84 -2.86
CA ALA A 148 6.86 12.08 -2.99
C ALA A 148 8.19 12.04 -2.22
N ALA A 149 8.22 11.47 -1.01
CA ALA A 149 9.41 11.31 -0.21
C ALA A 149 10.42 10.38 -0.90
N GLY A 150 9.95 9.23 -1.40
CA GLY A 150 10.80 8.30 -2.14
C GLY A 150 11.41 8.93 -3.38
N ALA A 151 10.58 9.60 -4.20
CA ALA A 151 11.02 10.34 -5.38
C ALA A 151 12.02 11.47 -5.04
N SER A 152 11.80 12.19 -3.95
CA SER A 152 12.69 13.26 -3.49
C SER A 152 14.07 12.73 -3.08
N VAL A 153 14.12 11.58 -2.39
CA VAL A 153 15.38 10.93 -2.02
C VAL A 153 16.17 10.51 -3.25
N LEU A 154 15.50 9.90 -4.24
CA LEU A 154 16.10 9.51 -5.51
C LEU A 154 16.68 10.71 -6.25
N TRP A 155 15.89 11.77 -6.38
CA TRP A 155 16.31 13.00 -7.06
C TRP A 155 17.52 13.65 -6.38
N TRP A 156 17.51 13.72 -5.04
CA TRP A 156 18.63 14.25 -4.28
C TRP A 156 19.92 13.42 -4.45
N ARG A 157 19.81 12.09 -4.43
CA ARG A 157 20.95 11.20 -4.67
C ARG A 157 21.52 11.37 -6.07
N TYR A 158 20.65 11.48 -7.07
CA TYR A 158 21.07 11.65 -8.46
C TYR A 158 21.87 12.94 -8.66
N ARG A 159 21.37 14.07 -8.13
CA ARG A 159 22.07 15.37 -8.21
C ARG A 159 23.45 15.37 -7.59
N ARG A 160 23.67 14.64 -6.49
CA ARG A 160 24.99 14.54 -5.85
C ARG A 160 26.00 13.77 -6.68
N ILE A 161 25.55 12.84 -7.52
CA ILE A 161 26.43 12.06 -8.39
C ILE A 161 26.87 12.91 -9.60
N GLU A 162 25.97 13.75 -10.13
CA GLU A 162 26.27 14.60 -11.29
C GLU A 162 27.17 15.80 -10.94
N GLY A 163 26.99 16.41 -9.77
CA GLY A 163 27.78 17.59 -9.34
C GLY A 163 29.17 17.29 -8.79
N GLY A 164 29.59 16.03 -8.75
CA GLY A 164 30.89 15.58 -8.23
C GLY A 164 31.95 15.29 -9.30
N ARG A 165 31.75 15.75 -10.54
CA ARG A 165 32.74 15.70 -11.62
C ARG A 165 33.56 16.98 -11.68
#